data_AF-A0AA40CGT1-F1
#
_entry.id   AF-A0AA40CGT1-F1
#
_cell.length_a   1.000
_cell.length_b   1.000
_cell.length_c   1.000
_cell.angle_alpha   90.00
_cell.angle_beta   90.00
_cell.angle_gamma   90.00
#
_symmetry.space_group_name_H-M   'P 1'
#
loop_
_entity.id
_entity.type
_entity.pdbx_description
1 polymer ?
#
loop_
_entity_poly.entity_id
_entity_poly.type
_entity_poly.pdbx_seq_one_letter_code
_entity_poly.pdbx_strand_id
1 'polypeptide(L)'
;MHLPSFLLLATSWLPAPGSAGANQNVLARTIESPSSSSLSPPPPPPPPPSANSSSSPSTSCPLLTPQPLTIAQLSSSFPPPRAATTSAWDLAAVDAIKHALTLYAFAIDGRDWDGLDHVFAPGATADYGAPIGVLTGGRDQIKQTLPPYLTVFAGTQHVLGTQVVSVCDDGGEEYDGGEEEEEEGRGRGELLKRNAVSVTYFTAAHFKNGTEGKGLDEPVGMKDVMYAYGQYQDRWGVQEDGTWKIEHRNLVYMGPFVSETS
;
A
#
# COMPACT_ATOMS: atom_id res chain seq x y z
N MET A 1 29.24 5.54 32.78
CA MET A 1 28.23 5.12 31.79
C MET A 1 27.73 6.37 31.10
N HIS A 2 28.22 6.62 29.89
CA HIS A 2 27.89 7.82 29.11
C HIS A 2 26.64 7.58 28.28
N LEU A 3 25.63 8.43 28.43
CA LEU A 3 24.54 8.58 27.46
C LEU A 3 25.09 9.27 26.19
N PRO A 4 24.64 8.90 24.98
CA PRO A 4 24.96 9.70 23.81
C PRO A 4 24.06 10.94 23.77
N SER A 5 24.69 12.10 23.68
CA SER A 5 24.06 13.36 23.28
C SER A 5 23.61 13.27 21.83
N PHE A 6 22.30 13.35 21.59
CA PHE A 6 21.75 13.84 20.33
C PHE A 6 20.72 14.93 20.67
N LEU A 7 21.22 16.15 20.78
CA LEU A 7 20.42 17.36 20.72
C LEU A 7 20.82 18.13 19.45
N LEU A 8 19.81 18.66 18.77
CA LEU A 8 19.84 19.75 17.78
C LEU A 8 20.39 19.41 16.39
N LEU A 9 19.47 19.14 15.45
CA LEU A 9 19.46 19.69 14.08
C LEU A 9 18.16 19.29 13.35
N ALA A 10 17.17 20.17 13.34
CA ALA A 10 16.07 20.13 12.37
C ALA A 10 15.49 21.54 12.16
N THR A 11 16.34 22.48 11.73
CA THR A 11 15.91 23.77 11.17
C THR A 11 16.34 23.83 9.70
N SER A 12 15.58 23.19 8.82
CA SER A 12 15.55 23.49 7.37
C SER A 12 14.67 22.48 6.62
N TRP A 13 13.35 22.68 6.69
CA TRP A 13 12.42 22.06 5.74
C TRP A 13 12.14 23.07 4.62
N LEU A 14 12.96 23.08 3.58
CA LEU A 14 12.61 23.67 2.29
C LEU A 14 13.16 22.80 1.16
N PRO A 15 12.31 22.33 0.23
CA PRO A 15 12.76 21.89 -1.08
C PRO A 15 12.98 23.11 -2.00
N ALA A 16 14.05 23.08 -2.80
CA ALA A 16 14.34 24.07 -3.83
C ALA A 16 13.29 24.01 -4.98
N PRO A 17 12.95 25.14 -5.62
CA PRO A 17 11.95 25.16 -6.69
C PRO A 17 12.56 24.71 -8.02
N GLY A 18 11.96 23.69 -8.64
CA GLY A 18 12.35 23.17 -9.95
C GLY A 18 11.15 23.04 -10.90
N SER A 19 10.97 24.05 -11.76
CA SER A 19 10.42 24.01 -13.12
C SER A 19 9.16 23.18 -13.40
N ALA A 20 7.99 23.82 -13.30
CA ALA A 20 6.78 23.41 -14.02
C ALA A 20 6.91 23.76 -15.52
N GLY A 21 6.98 22.73 -16.36
CA GLY A 21 6.90 22.88 -17.82
C GLY A 21 5.45 23.09 -18.26
N ALA A 22 5.18 24.27 -18.80
CA ALA A 22 3.94 24.63 -19.47
C ALA A 22 3.78 23.85 -20.79
N ASN A 23 2.54 23.51 -21.14
CA ASN A 23 2.15 23.39 -22.54
C ASN A 23 0.71 23.88 -22.71
N GLN A 24 0.60 25.16 -23.06
CA GLN A 24 -0.56 25.69 -23.76
C GLN A 24 -0.36 25.39 -25.25
N ASN A 25 -1.39 24.86 -25.91
CA ASN A 25 -1.64 25.19 -27.31
C ASN A 25 -3.13 25.12 -27.60
N VAL A 26 -3.67 26.31 -27.84
CA VAL A 26 -4.93 26.60 -28.52
C VAL A 26 -4.75 26.28 -30.01
N LEU A 27 -5.77 25.73 -30.67
CA LEU A 27 -6.24 26.23 -31.98
C LEU A 27 -7.57 25.59 -32.36
N ALA A 28 -8.60 26.42 -32.38
CA ALA A 28 -9.84 26.19 -33.09
C ALA A 28 -9.59 26.27 -34.60
N ARG A 29 -10.23 25.41 -35.38
CA ARG A 29 -10.46 25.67 -36.81
C ARG A 29 -11.80 25.15 -37.30
N THR A 30 -12.39 26.03 -38.10
CA THR A 30 -13.70 26.10 -38.72
C THR A 30 -14.02 24.94 -39.67
N ILE A 31 -15.32 24.65 -39.74
CA ILE A 31 -16.00 23.70 -40.62
C ILE A 31 -16.12 24.31 -42.03
N GLU A 32 -15.65 23.58 -43.05
CA GLU A 32 -16.08 23.76 -44.45
C GLU A 32 -16.44 22.38 -45.05
N SER A 33 -17.59 22.33 -45.71
CA SER A 33 -18.15 21.16 -46.40
C SER A 33 -17.73 21.11 -47.88
N PRO A 34 -17.80 19.93 -48.55
CA PRO A 34 -16.91 19.61 -49.66
C PRO A 34 -17.51 19.84 -51.05
N SER A 35 -16.63 20.06 -52.03
CA SER A 35 -16.91 19.96 -53.46
C SER A 35 -16.69 18.53 -53.97
N SER A 36 -17.60 18.09 -54.82
CA SER A 36 -17.69 16.76 -55.44
C SER A 36 -16.58 16.50 -56.46
N SER A 37 -15.92 15.36 -56.37
CA SER A 37 -15.14 14.78 -57.48
C SER A 37 -15.12 13.25 -57.37
N SER A 38 -15.51 12.58 -58.46
CA SER A 38 -15.59 11.13 -58.58
C SER A 38 -14.20 10.49 -58.58
N LEU A 39 -13.98 9.51 -57.71
CA LEU A 39 -12.79 8.65 -57.74
C LEU A 39 -13.21 7.19 -57.48
N SER A 40 -12.59 6.29 -58.24
CA SER A 40 -12.78 4.83 -58.28
C SER A 40 -12.70 4.14 -56.91
N PRO A 41 -13.29 2.93 -56.76
CA PRO A 41 -13.28 2.22 -55.48
C PRO A 41 -11.85 1.86 -55.03
N PRO A 42 -11.54 1.99 -53.73
CA PRO A 42 -10.24 1.60 -53.18
C PRO A 42 -10.08 0.07 -53.15
N PRO A 43 -8.84 -0.44 -53.19
CA PRO A 43 -8.56 -1.87 -53.01
C PRO A 43 -8.97 -2.35 -51.61
N PRO A 44 -9.26 -3.65 -51.45
CA PRO A 44 -9.65 -4.22 -50.15
C PRO A 44 -8.52 -4.03 -49.11
N PRO A 45 -8.86 -3.86 -47.82
CA PRO A 45 -7.88 -3.72 -46.76
C PRO A 45 -7.05 -4.99 -46.60
N PRO A 46 -5.77 -4.88 -46.17
CA PRO A 46 -4.97 -6.04 -45.83
C PRO A 46 -5.62 -6.84 -44.68
N PRO A 47 -5.40 -8.16 -44.63
CA PRO A 47 -5.90 -8.97 -43.52
C PRO A 47 -5.35 -8.45 -42.19
N PRO A 48 -6.12 -8.55 -41.09
CA PRO A 48 -5.64 -8.12 -39.78
C PRO A 48 -4.36 -8.89 -39.42
N PRO A 49 -3.39 -8.23 -38.75
CA PRO A 49 -2.20 -8.93 -38.27
C PRO A 49 -2.65 -10.07 -37.36
N SER A 50 -2.06 -11.26 -37.58
CA SER A 50 -2.27 -12.45 -36.77
C SER A 50 -2.24 -12.07 -35.29
N ALA A 51 -3.30 -12.45 -34.57
CA ALA A 51 -3.41 -12.22 -33.14
C ALA A 51 -2.13 -12.68 -32.45
N ASN A 52 -1.37 -11.71 -31.93
CA ASN A 52 -0.31 -12.01 -30.98
C ASN A 52 -0.93 -12.84 -29.87
N SER A 53 -0.36 -14.02 -29.67
CA SER A 53 -0.61 -14.94 -28.58
C SER A 53 -0.85 -14.17 -27.29
N SER A 54 -2.10 -14.15 -26.84
CA SER A 54 -2.48 -13.60 -25.55
C SER A 54 -1.81 -14.43 -24.47
N SER A 55 -0.74 -13.90 -23.89
CA SER A 55 -0.23 -14.40 -22.61
C SER A 55 -1.38 -14.36 -21.60
N SER A 56 -1.74 -15.51 -21.03
CA SER A 56 -2.68 -15.62 -19.93
C SER A 56 -2.29 -14.62 -18.83
N PRO A 57 -3.24 -13.87 -18.23
CA PRO A 57 -2.90 -12.99 -17.12
C PRO A 57 -2.33 -13.84 -15.99
N SER A 58 -1.10 -13.54 -15.59
CA SER A 58 -0.41 -14.25 -14.51
C SER A 58 -1.14 -14.01 -13.19
N THR A 59 -1.41 -15.08 -12.44
CA THR A 59 -2.00 -15.10 -11.08
C THR A 59 -1.09 -14.49 -10.00
N SER A 60 0.01 -13.86 -10.41
CA SER A 60 1.06 -13.33 -9.55
C SER A 60 0.71 -11.95 -9.02
N CYS A 61 0.96 -11.72 -7.73
CA CYS A 61 0.84 -10.40 -7.13
C CYS A 61 1.73 -9.35 -7.81
N PRO A 62 1.25 -8.09 -7.92
CA PRO A 62 2.11 -6.96 -8.18
C PRO A 62 3.33 -6.95 -7.26
N LEU A 63 4.51 -6.66 -7.81
CA LEU A 63 5.73 -6.52 -7.02
C LEU A 63 5.74 -5.15 -6.34
N LEU A 64 5.64 -5.15 -5.01
CA LEU A 64 5.78 -3.94 -4.18
C LEU A 64 7.19 -3.77 -3.60
N THR A 65 8.10 -4.70 -3.91
CA THR A 65 9.48 -4.75 -3.42
C THR A 65 10.43 -5.02 -4.57
N PRO A 66 11.63 -4.39 -4.62
CA PRO A 66 12.23 -3.53 -3.60
C PRO A 66 11.78 -2.06 -3.64
N GLN A 67 10.93 -1.67 -4.59
CA GLN A 67 10.41 -0.31 -4.69
C GLN A 67 8.88 -0.32 -4.70
N PRO A 68 8.23 0.65 -4.04
CA PRO A 68 6.78 0.78 -4.08
C PRO A 68 6.29 1.16 -5.48
N LEU A 69 5.02 0.87 -5.75
CA LEU A 69 4.33 1.36 -6.93
C LEU A 69 4.08 2.87 -6.82
N THR A 70 4.19 3.57 -7.93
CA THR A 70 3.77 4.97 -8.03
C THR A 70 2.24 5.07 -8.10
N ILE A 71 1.69 6.24 -7.74
CA ILE A 71 0.24 6.47 -7.81
C ILE A 71 -0.35 6.24 -9.22
N ALA A 72 0.43 6.54 -10.27
CA ALA A 72 0.02 6.35 -11.66
C ALA A 72 -0.10 4.86 -12.05
N GLN A 73 0.59 3.96 -11.34
CA GLN A 73 0.60 2.52 -11.63
C GLN A 73 -0.50 1.76 -10.88
N LEU A 74 -1.11 2.35 -9.84
CA LEU A 74 -2.04 1.63 -8.96
C LEU A 74 -3.24 1.05 -9.72
N SER A 75 -3.90 1.85 -10.56
CA SER A 75 -5.13 1.40 -11.26
C SER A 75 -4.90 0.24 -12.22
N SER A 76 -3.72 0.15 -12.85
CA SER A 76 -3.37 -0.93 -13.79
C SER A 76 -2.78 -2.14 -13.08
N SER A 77 -2.18 -1.95 -11.90
CA SER A 77 -1.58 -3.02 -11.10
C SER A 77 -2.62 -3.78 -10.28
N PHE A 78 -3.78 -3.19 -10.00
CA PHE A 78 -4.86 -3.80 -9.23
C PHE A 78 -6.14 -3.92 -10.07
N PRO A 79 -6.18 -4.86 -11.04
CA PRO A 79 -7.39 -5.09 -11.81
C PRO A 79 -8.52 -5.62 -10.92
N PRO A 80 -9.80 -5.35 -11.25
CA PRO A 80 -10.93 -5.88 -10.50
C PRO A 80 -10.89 -7.42 -10.40
N PRO A 81 -11.21 -8.00 -9.24
CA PRO A 81 -11.34 -9.45 -9.10
C PRO A 81 -12.38 -10.00 -10.08
N ARG A 82 -12.08 -11.14 -10.71
CA ARG A 82 -13.05 -11.85 -11.55
C ARG A 82 -13.90 -12.75 -10.68
N ALA A 83 -15.20 -12.46 -10.57
CA ALA A 83 -16.13 -13.24 -9.75
C ALA A 83 -16.13 -14.75 -10.07
N ALA A 84 -15.84 -15.13 -11.32
CA ALA A 84 -15.75 -16.54 -11.74
C ALA A 84 -14.55 -17.29 -11.14
N THR A 85 -13.51 -16.60 -10.66
CA THR A 85 -12.28 -17.19 -10.14
C THR A 85 -11.99 -16.78 -8.69
N THR A 86 -12.82 -15.94 -8.08
CA THR A 86 -12.67 -15.55 -6.67
C THR A 86 -13.32 -16.58 -5.77
N SER A 87 -12.53 -17.25 -4.94
CA SER A 87 -12.99 -18.23 -3.97
C SER A 87 -13.53 -17.59 -2.69
N ALA A 88 -14.30 -18.34 -1.90
CA ALA A 88 -14.74 -17.90 -0.57
C ALA A 88 -13.56 -17.64 0.37
N TRP A 89 -12.45 -18.36 0.19
CA TRP A 89 -11.22 -18.15 0.95
C TRP A 89 -10.57 -16.82 0.61
N ASP A 90 -10.55 -16.42 -0.67
CA ASP A 90 -10.01 -15.11 -1.08
C ASP A 90 -10.78 -13.97 -0.42
N LEU A 91 -12.10 -14.10 -0.34
CA LEU A 91 -12.94 -13.11 0.35
C LEU A 91 -12.64 -13.05 1.85
N ALA A 92 -12.48 -14.21 2.50
CA ALA A 92 -12.10 -14.28 3.91
C ALA A 92 -10.68 -13.71 4.15
N ALA A 93 -9.74 -13.96 3.25
CA ALA A 93 -8.39 -13.42 3.29
C ALA A 93 -8.39 -11.90 3.14
N VAL A 94 -9.18 -11.35 2.20
CA VAL A 94 -9.35 -9.91 2.04
C VAL A 94 -9.90 -9.29 3.34
N ASP A 95 -10.95 -9.87 3.93
CA ASP A 95 -11.51 -9.35 5.19
C ASP A 95 -10.49 -9.40 6.35
N ALA A 96 -9.79 -10.53 6.50
CA ALA A 96 -8.77 -10.69 7.54
C ALA A 96 -7.62 -9.67 7.40
N ILE A 97 -7.16 -9.40 6.18
CA ILE A 97 -6.12 -8.40 5.89
C ILE A 97 -6.62 -6.99 6.25
N LYS A 98 -7.85 -6.66 5.87
CA LYS A 98 -8.45 -5.36 6.22
C LYS A 98 -8.59 -5.19 7.73
N HIS A 99 -8.98 -6.24 8.44
CA HIS A 99 -9.03 -6.25 9.89
C HIS A 99 -7.64 -6.01 10.50
N ALA A 100 -6.59 -6.69 10.02
CA ALA A 100 -5.22 -6.49 10.49
C ALA A 100 -4.74 -5.05 10.27
N LEU A 101 -5.12 -4.42 9.15
CA LEU A 101 -4.86 -3.00 8.90
C LEU A 101 -5.58 -2.07 9.88
N THR A 102 -6.82 -2.37 10.24
CA THR A 102 -7.53 -1.66 11.32
C THR A 102 -6.79 -1.80 12.67
N LEU A 103 -6.35 -3.01 13.01
CA LEU A 103 -5.58 -3.25 14.24
C LEU A 103 -4.26 -2.49 14.25
N TYR A 104 -3.59 -2.35 13.10
CA TYR A 104 -2.40 -1.50 12.99
C TYR A 104 -2.68 -0.06 13.41
N ALA A 105 -3.75 0.56 12.90
CA ALA A 105 -4.11 1.93 13.26
C ALA A 105 -4.38 2.04 14.77
N PHE A 106 -5.16 1.12 15.35
CA PHE A 106 -5.42 1.10 16.79
C PHE A 106 -4.16 0.89 17.63
N ALA A 107 -3.25 0.01 17.21
CA ALA A 107 -2.00 -0.24 17.90
C ALA A 107 -1.10 1.00 17.92
N ILE A 108 -0.96 1.69 16.79
CA ILE A 108 -0.17 2.93 16.71
C ILE A 108 -0.81 4.05 17.54
N ASP A 109 -2.12 4.29 17.34
CA ASP A 109 -2.83 5.39 17.99
C ASP A 109 -2.98 5.19 19.50
N GLY A 110 -3.19 3.95 19.93
CA GLY A 110 -3.26 3.54 21.33
C GLY A 110 -1.89 3.33 21.99
N ARG A 111 -0.79 3.40 21.22
CA ARG A 111 0.57 3.05 21.66
C ARG A 111 0.69 1.63 22.23
N ASP A 112 -0.15 0.73 21.72
CA ASP A 112 -0.11 -0.70 22.02
C ASP A 112 0.91 -1.37 21.10
N TRP A 113 2.19 -1.27 21.48
CA TRP A 113 3.29 -1.81 20.68
C TRP A 113 3.26 -3.34 20.61
N ASP A 114 2.71 -4.01 21.62
CA ASP A 114 2.53 -5.46 21.60
C ASP A 114 1.40 -5.88 20.65
N GLY A 115 0.38 -5.03 20.47
CA GLY A 115 -0.63 -5.19 19.43
C GLY A 115 -0.06 -5.34 18.01
N LEU A 116 1.16 -4.81 17.74
CA LEU A 116 1.85 -4.99 16.46
C LEU A 116 2.22 -6.46 16.17
N ASP A 117 2.19 -7.35 17.18
CA ASP A 117 2.41 -8.78 17.01
C ASP A 117 1.30 -9.47 16.21
N HIS A 118 0.10 -8.87 16.19
CA HIS A 118 -1.03 -9.32 15.38
C HIS A 118 -0.98 -8.81 13.93
N VAL A 119 -0.12 -7.83 13.63
CA VAL A 119 -0.06 -7.14 12.34
C VAL A 119 1.14 -7.57 11.52
N PHE A 120 2.32 -7.59 12.13
CA PHE A 120 3.58 -7.85 11.44
C PHE A 120 4.07 -9.28 11.68
N ALA A 121 4.56 -9.91 10.61
CA ALA A 121 5.26 -11.19 10.71
C ALA A 121 6.56 -11.01 11.51
N PRO A 122 7.08 -12.05 12.21
CA PRO A 122 8.31 -11.91 13.00
C PRO A 122 9.50 -11.36 12.19
N GLY A 123 9.66 -11.82 10.95
CA GLY A 123 10.69 -11.36 10.01
C GLY A 123 10.31 -10.14 9.16
N ALA A 124 9.27 -9.40 9.55
CA ALA A 124 8.79 -8.28 8.74
C ALA A 124 9.85 -7.20 8.51
N THR A 125 9.83 -6.61 7.32
CA THR A 125 10.67 -5.46 6.98
C THR A 125 9.79 -4.25 6.68
N ALA A 126 10.35 -3.05 6.77
CA ALA A 126 9.61 -1.83 6.46
C ALA A 126 10.53 -0.75 5.88
N ASP A 127 10.05 -0.01 4.89
CA ASP A 127 10.62 1.28 4.49
C ASP A 127 9.66 2.39 4.92
N TYR A 128 10.05 3.16 5.93
CA TYR A 128 9.27 4.29 6.43
C TYR A 128 9.70 5.64 5.82
N GLY A 129 10.66 5.63 4.90
CA GLY A 129 11.28 6.83 4.35
C GLY A 129 12.01 7.67 5.41
N ALA A 130 12.67 8.75 5.00
CA ALA A 130 13.30 9.66 5.95
C ALA A 130 12.26 10.30 6.88
N PRO A 131 12.54 10.46 8.19
CA PRO A 131 13.83 10.23 8.86
C PRO A 131 14.05 8.81 9.43
N ILE A 132 13.09 7.90 9.34
CA ILE A 132 13.17 6.55 9.95
C ILE A 132 14.04 5.61 9.09
N GLY A 133 13.82 5.62 7.77
CA GLY A 133 14.51 4.80 6.80
C GLY A 133 14.00 3.36 6.74
N VAL A 134 14.89 2.48 6.29
CA VAL A 134 14.60 1.05 6.06
C VAL A 134 14.94 0.23 7.30
N LEU A 135 13.99 -0.59 7.75
CA LEU A 135 14.07 -1.50 8.88
C LEU A 135 14.06 -2.94 8.37
N THR A 136 15.12 -3.69 8.66
CA THR A 136 15.32 -5.07 8.19
C THR A 136 15.46 -6.10 9.32
N GLY A 137 15.47 -5.64 10.58
CA GLY A 137 15.64 -6.44 11.79
C GLY A 137 14.36 -7.08 12.32
N GLY A 138 13.36 -7.30 11.47
CA GLY A 138 12.09 -7.91 11.87
C GLY A 138 11.13 -6.96 12.57
N ARG A 139 9.99 -7.53 12.99
CA ARG A 139 8.95 -6.81 13.75
C ARG A 139 9.50 -6.17 15.03
N ASP A 140 10.44 -6.81 15.71
CA ASP A 140 10.97 -6.29 16.97
C ASP A 140 11.73 -4.98 16.77
N GLN A 141 12.44 -4.82 15.65
CA GLN A 141 13.03 -3.54 15.29
C GLN A 141 11.95 -2.48 15.05
N ILE A 142 10.85 -2.82 14.36
CA ILE A 142 9.72 -1.90 14.14
C ILE A 142 9.15 -1.43 15.49
N LYS A 143 8.90 -2.35 16.43
CA LYS A 143 8.40 -2.04 17.80
C LYS A 143 9.35 -1.15 18.59
N GLN A 144 10.66 -1.25 18.37
CA GLN A 144 11.66 -0.41 19.05
C GLN A 144 11.83 0.95 18.39
N THR A 145 11.69 1.02 17.06
CA THR A 145 11.96 2.24 16.29
C THR A 145 10.80 3.22 16.31
N LEU A 146 9.55 2.77 16.23
CA LEU A 146 8.39 3.69 16.14
C LEU A 146 8.14 4.55 17.41
N PRO A 147 8.21 4.02 18.65
CA PRO A 147 7.78 4.77 19.83
C PRO A 147 8.52 6.10 20.05
N PRO A 148 9.86 6.20 19.90
CA PRO A 148 10.58 7.47 20.05
C PRO A 148 10.11 8.58 19.09
N TYR A 149 9.65 8.25 17.88
CA TYR A 149 9.14 9.26 16.94
C TYR A 149 7.76 9.78 17.32
N LEU A 150 7.03 9.07 18.16
CA LEU A 150 5.66 9.40 18.56
C LEU A 150 5.58 10.13 19.91
N THR A 151 6.68 10.25 20.65
CA THR A 151 6.70 10.93 21.96
C THR A 151 6.48 12.45 21.88
N VAL A 152 6.63 13.04 20.69
CA VAL A 152 6.39 14.48 20.46
C VAL A 152 4.90 14.82 20.27
N PHE A 153 4.06 13.80 20.17
CA PHE A 153 2.62 13.92 19.98
C PHE A 153 1.88 13.42 21.22
N ALA A 154 0.90 14.19 21.69
CA ALA A 154 -0.06 13.83 22.71
C ALA A 154 -0.85 12.58 22.31
N GLY A 155 -1.18 12.49 21.02
CA GLY A 155 -1.91 11.38 20.42
C GLY A 155 -1.85 11.44 18.89
N THR A 156 -2.24 10.34 18.27
CA THR A 156 -2.38 10.25 16.81
C THR A 156 -3.73 9.66 16.45
N GLN A 157 -4.16 9.91 15.22
CA GLN A 157 -5.30 9.25 14.61
C GLN A 157 -4.95 8.89 13.17
N HIS A 158 -4.89 7.61 12.85
CA HIS A 158 -4.71 7.10 11.50
C HIS A 158 -6.06 6.70 10.89
N VAL A 159 -6.58 7.52 9.98
CA VAL A 159 -7.79 7.22 9.21
C VAL A 159 -7.39 6.50 7.94
N LEU A 160 -7.79 5.23 7.83
CA LEU A 160 -7.58 4.41 6.64
C LEU A 160 -8.76 4.58 5.68
N GLY A 161 -8.46 4.95 4.42
CA GLY A 161 -9.43 5.30 3.39
C GLY A 161 -9.41 4.31 2.22
N THR A 162 -9.28 4.84 1.00
CA THR A 162 -9.21 4.05 -0.25
C THR A 162 -8.27 2.85 -0.10
N GLN A 163 -8.78 1.67 -0.39
CA GLN A 163 -8.09 0.43 -0.09
C GLN A 163 -8.36 -0.64 -1.14
N VAL A 164 -7.31 -1.38 -1.49
CA VAL A 164 -7.37 -2.57 -2.33
C VAL A 164 -6.50 -3.68 -1.74
N VAL A 165 -6.96 -4.91 -1.84
CA VAL A 165 -6.24 -6.13 -1.47
C VAL A 165 -6.36 -7.10 -2.64
N SER A 166 -5.23 -7.62 -3.10
CA SER A 166 -5.15 -8.69 -4.10
C SER A 166 -4.51 -9.90 -3.47
N VAL A 167 -5.29 -10.98 -3.36
CA VAL A 167 -4.83 -12.29 -2.93
C VAL A 167 -4.29 -13.03 -4.15
N CYS A 168 -3.14 -13.66 -4.00
CA CYS A 168 -2.41 -14.25 -5.11
C CYS A 168 -1.98 -15.67 -4.76
N ASP A 169 -2.03 -16.52 -5.77
CA ASP A 169 -1.50 -17.87 -5.70
C ASP A 169 -0.09 -17.84 -6.28
N ASP A 170 0.92 -18.22 -5.49
CA ASP A 170 2.29 -18.41 -5.97
C ASP A 170 2.45 -19.67 -6.84
N GLY A 171 1.34 -20.29 -7.27
CA GLY A 171 1.36 -21.42 -8.20
C GLY A 171 1.94 -22.68 -7.58
N GLY A 172 1.70 -22.94 -6.29
CA GLY A 172 1.90 -24.29 -5.77
C GLY A 172 1.08 -25.25 -6.65
N GLU A 173 1.77 -26.21 -7.27
CA GLU A 173 1.18 -27.12 -8.23
C GLU A 173 -0.10 -27.71 -7.62
N GLU A 174 -1.23 -27.49 -8.29
CA GLU A 174 -2.47 -28.19 -7.98
C GLU A 174 -2.16 -29.68 -8.18
N TYR A 175 -1.99 -30.41 -7.08
CA TYR A 175 -1.85 -31.85 -7.12
C TYR A 175 -3.20 -32.39 -7.61
N ASP A 176 -3.30 -32.68 -8.91
CA ASP A 176 -4.43 -33.38 -9.51
C ASP A 176 -4.52 -34.71 -8.78
N GLY A 177 -5.50 -34.81 -7.88
CA GLY A 177 -5.69 -35.93 -6.99
C GLY A 177 -5.98 -37.19 -7.80
N GLY A 178 -4.91 -37.89 -8.18
CA GLY A 178 -4.99 -39.29 -8.57
C GLY A 178 -5.64 -40.06 -7.43
N GLU A 179 -6.72 -40.77 -7.75
CA GLU A 179 -7.40 -41.71 -6.87
C GLU A 179 -6.38 -42.76 -6.39
N GLU A 180 -5.78 -42.55 -5.21
CA GLU A 180 -5.04 -43.60 -4.54
C GLU A 180 -5.63 -43.86 -3.16
N GLU A 181 -5.77 -45.15 -2.92
CA GLU A 181 -6.56 -45.82 -1.91
C GLU A 181 -6.13 -45.45 -0.48
N GLU A 182 -7.08 -45.61 0.43
CA GLU A 182 -6.94 -45.40 1.87
C GLU A 182 -5.66 -46.05 2.43
N GLU A 183 -4.65 -45.25 2.79
CA GLU A 183 -3.64 -45.69 3.75
C GLU A 183 -3.31 -44.60 4.78
N GLU A 184 -3.28 -45.07 6.02
CA GLU A 184 -3.30 -44.33 7.28
C GLU A 184 -1.98 -43.57 7.49
N GLY A 185 -1.88 -42.37 6.93
CA GLY A 185 -0.65 -41.58 7.04
C GLY A 185 -0.84 -40.17 6.50
N ARG A 186 -1.66 -39.36 7.18
CA ARG A 186 -1.99 -37.98 6.80
C ARG A 186 -0.71 -37.16 6.55
N GLY A 187 -0.28 -37.11 5.29
CA GLY A 187 0.64 -36.12 4.79
C GLY A 187 0.06 -34.75 5.07
N ARG A 188 0.78 -33.93 5.85
CA ARG A 188 0.56 -32.49 5.88
C ARG A 188 0.81 -32.02 4.46
N GLY A 189 -0.26 -31.80 3.69
CA GLY A 189 -0.17 -31.10 2.42
C GLY A 189 0.67 -29.86 2.63
N GLU A 190 1.66 -29.64 1.77
CA GLU A 190 2.39 -28.38 1.74
C GLU A 190 1.34 -27.28 1.73
N LEU A 191 1.27 -26.52 2.83
CA LEU A 191 0.39 -25.38 2.92
C LEU A 191 0.79 -24.51 1.74
N LEU A 192 -0.06 -24.45 0.71
CA LEU A 192 0.16 -23.60 -0.44
C LEU A 192 0.61 -22.27 0.12
N LYS A 193 1.88 -21.92 -0.12
CA LYS A 193 2.37 -20.61 0.24
C LYS A 193 1.48 -19.68 -0.56
N ARG A 194 0.72 -18.86 0.15
CA ARG A 194 -0.18 -17.89 -0.43
C ARG A 194 0.24 -16.54 0.08
N ASN A 195 0.23 -15.58 -0.83
CA ASN A 195 0.61 -14.22 -0.52
C ASN A 195 -0.50 -13.28 -0.97
N ALA A 196 -0.44 -12.07 -0.45
CA ALA A 196 -1.30 -11.00 -0.91
C ALA A 196 -0.51 -9.70 -0.94
N VAL A 197 -1.03 -8.74 -1.69
CA VAL A 197 -0.56 -7.36 -1.64
C VAL A 197 -1.73 -6.43 -1.42
N SER A 198 -1.48 -5.33 -0.72
CA SER A 198 -2.48 -4.30 -0.50
C SER A 198 -1.92 -2.91 -0.66
N VAL A 199 -2.78 -1.98 -1.08
CA VAL A 199 -2.53 -0.55 -0.97
C VAL A 199 -3.65 0.08 -0.17
N THR A 200 -3.29 0.82 0.87
CA THR A 200 -4.24 1.52 1.75
C THR A 200 -3.82 2.97 1.87
N TYR A 201 -4.69 3.89 1.47
CA TYR A 201 -4.47 5.31 1.69
C TYR A 201 -4.75 5.63 3.15
N PHE A 202 -3.96 6.53 3.71
CA PHE A 202 -4.20 7.05 5.05
C PHE A 202 -4.14 8.57 5.08
N THR A 203 -4.92 9.13 6.00
CA THR A 203 -4.67 10.46 6.57
C THR A 203 -4.35 10.26 8.04
N ALA A 204 -3.23 10.84 8.50
CA ALA A 204 -2.83 10.76 9.89
C ALA A 204 -2.82 12.16 10.51
N ALA A 205 -3.61 12.36 11.57
CA ALA A 205 -3.54 13.54 12.41
C ALA A 205 -2.64 13.25 13.61
N HIS A 206 -1.65 14.11 13.85
CA HIS A 206 -0.74 14.00 14.98
C HIS A 206 -0.92 15.24 15.86
N PHE A 207 -1.48 15.06 17.04
CA PHE A 207 -1.75 16.13 17.99
C PHE A 207 -0.50 16.39 18.81
N LYS A 208 0.08 17.59 18.78
CA LYS A 208 1.35 17.90 19.47
C LYS A 208 1.16 17.83 21.00
N ASN A 209 2.24 17.57 21.74
CA ASN A 209 2.20 17.65 23.21
C ASN A 209 1.66 19.02 23.68
N GLY A 210 0.94 19.03 24.80
CA GLY A 210 0.18 20.19 25.29
C GLY A 210 -1.23 20.30 24.73
N THR A 211 -1.69 19.28 24.00
CA THR A 211 -3.08 19.13 23.54
C THR A 211 -3.88 18.10 24.32
N GLU A 212 -3.24 17.35 25.23
CA GLU A 212 -3.86 16.36 26.10
C GLU A 212 -4.97 16.99 26.95
N GLY A 213 -6.12 16.32 27.05
CA GLY A 213 -7.24 16.75 27.91
C GLY A 213 -8.01 17.97 27.40
N LYS A 214 -7.58 18.62 26.32
CA LYS A 214 -8.33 19.70 25.66
C LYS A 214 -9.57 19.14 24.97
N GLY A 215 -10.70 19.81 25.19
CA GLY A 215 -12.02 19.37 24.74
C GLY A 215 -12.78 20.46 23.97
N LEU A 216 -14.10 20.34 23.93
CA LEU A 216 -14.97 21.28 23.20
C LEU A 216 -14.84 22.73 23.69
N ASP A 217 -14.57 22.93 24.99
CA ASP A 217 -14.46 24.26 25.61
C ASP A 217 -13.06 24.89 25.44
N GLU A 218 -12.05 24.11 25.07
CA GLU A 218 -10.67 24.55 24.85
C GLU A 218 -10.12 23.95 23.53
N PRO A 219 -10.65 24.38 22.36
CA PRO A 219 -10.30 23.77 21.09
C PRO A 219 -8.81 23.95 20.75
N VAL A 220 -8.25 22.94 20.13
CA VAL A 220 -6.87 22.93 19.64
C VAL A 220 -6.80 23.65 18.29
N GLY A 221 -5.84 24.56 18.13
CA GLY A 221 -5.61 25.25 16.86
C GLY A 221 -4.91 24.35 15.83
N MET A 222 -5.06 24.65 14.54
CA MET A 222 -4.44 23.87 13.46
C MET A 222 -2.91 23.86 13.52
N LYS A 223 -2.28 24.90 14.09
CA LYS A 223 -0.83 24.92 14.38
C LYS A 223 -0.35 23.82 15.34
N ASP A 224 -1.26 23.26 16.14
CA ASP A 224 -0.96 22.24 17.14
C ASP A 224 -1.25 20.82 16.63
N VAL A 225 -1.64 20.69 15.35
CA VAL A 225 -1.89 19.42 14.68
C VAL A 225 -1.03 19.32 13.42
N MET A 226 -0.36 18.19 13.24
CA MET A 226 0.38 17.86 12.03
C MET A 226 -0.36 16.76 11.25
N TYR A 227 -0.67 17.03 9.99
CA TYR A 227 -1.30 16.09 9.08
C TYR A 227 -0.28 15.43 8.15
N ALA A 228 -0.43 14.14 7.93
CA ALA A 228 0.28 13.39 6.91
C ALA A 228 -0.70 12.67 6.00
N TYR A 229 -0.35 12.59 4.71
CA TYR A 229 -1.12 11.90 3.69
C TYR A 229 -0.21 10.90 2.98
N GLY A 230 -0.65 9.66 2.87
CA GLY A 230 0.21 8.64 2.29
C GLY A 230 -0.50 7.34 2.00
N GLN A 231 0.31 6.34 1.67
CA GLN A 231 -0.11 4.99 1.36
C GLN A 231 0.73 4.02 2.19
N TYR A 232 0.08 3.00 2.74
CA TYR A 232 0.75 1.76 3.08
C TYR A 232 0.65 0.84 1.87
N GLN A 233 1.79 0.43 1.33
CA GLN A 233 1.87 -0.62 0.31
C GLN A 233 2.51 -1.85 0.96
N ASP A 234 1.69 -2.86 1.22
CA ASP A 234 2.05 -3.98 2.08
C ASP A 234 2.05 -5.28 1.29
N ARG A 235 3.08 -6.10 1.52
CA ARG A 235 3.12 -7.52 1.14
C ARG A 235 2.78 -8.35 2.36
N TRP A 236 1.90 -9.32 2.15
CA TRP A 236 1.32 -10.17 3.18
C TRP A 236 1.69 -11.63 2.96
N GLY A 237 1.87 -12.35 4.06
CA GLY A 237 2.00 -13.79 4.08
C GLY A 237 1.06 -14.41 5.11
N VAL A 238 0.47 -15.55 4.76
CA VAL A 238 -0.26 -16.37 5.71
C VAL A 238 0.74 -17.10 6.64
N GLN A 239 0.49 -17.04 7.94
CA GLN A 239 1.32 -17.70 8.95
C GLN A 239 0.84 -19.15 9.17
N GLU A 240 1.60 -19.95 9.92
CA GLU A 240 1.26 -21.36 10.20
C GLU A 240 -0.10 -21.55 10.90
N ASP A 241 -0.52 -20.56 11.68
CA ASP A 241 -1.82 -20.53 12.38
C ASP A 241 -2.98 -20.04 11.50
N GLY A 242 -2.72 -19.74 10.23
CA GLY A 242 -3.69 -19.22 9.28
C GLY A 242 -3.93 -17.71 9.35
N THR A 243 -3.24 -16.97 10.24
CA THR A 243 -3.36 -15.52 10.30
C THR A 243 -2.59 -14.83 9.16
N TRP A 244 -3.11 -13.71 8.67
CA TRP A 244 -2.43 -12.89 7.68
C TRP A 244 -1.61 -11.81 8.37
N LYS A 245 -0.32 -11.72 8.02
CA LYS A 245 0.58 -10.69 8.58
C LYS A 245 1.40 -10.02 7.50
N ILE A 246 1.76 -8.77 7.76
CA ILE A 246 2.64 -7.97 6.90
C ILE A 246 4.05 -8.55 6.98
N GLU A 247 4.59 -8.94 5.84
CA GLU A 247 5.98 -9.37 5.67
C GLU A 247 6.87 -8.21 5.20
N HIS A 248 6.29 -7.27 4.44
CA HIS A 248 6.97 -6.04 4.05
C HIS A 248 5.99 -4.88 3.94
N ARG A 249 6.40 -3.70 4.41
CA ARG A 249 5.66 -2.45 4.27
C ARG A 249 6.50 -1.38 3.60
N ASN A 250 5.93 -0.69 2.62
CA ASN A 250 6.39 0.64 2.21
C ASN A 250 5.41 1.70 2.72
N LEU A 251 5.94 2.74 3.38
CA LEU A 251 5.23 3.98 3.64
C LEU A 251 5.54 4.98 2.51
N VAL A 252 4.54 5.27 1.68
CA VAL A 252 4.68 6.19 0.56
C VAL A 252 3.91 7.48 0.85
N TYR A 253 4.61 8.55 1.21
CA TYR A 253 3.97 9.85 1.37
C TYR A 253 3.45 10.37 0.03
N MET A 254 2.20 10.85 0.03
CA MET A 254 1.53 11.42 -1.15
C MET A 254 1.72 12.94 -1.25
N GLY A 255 2.45 13.54 -0.31
CA GLY A 255 2.72 14.96 -0.23
C GLY A 255 3.55 15.32 1.00
N PRO A 256 3.82 16.61 1.23
CA PRO A 256 4.49 17.06 2.45
C PRO A 256 3.58 16.89 3.67
N PHE A 257 4.18 16.91 4.85
CA PHE A 257 3.44 17.11 6.08
C PHE A 257 2.83 18.51 6.11
N VAL A 258 1.60 18.62 6.61
CA VAL A 258 0.84 19.88 6.64
C VAL A 258 0.57 20.27 8.09
N SER A 259 0.98 21.47 8.48
CA SER A 259 0.72 22.10 9.77
C SER A 259 0.74 23.61 9.55
N GLU A 260 -0.07 24.38 10.29
CA GLU A 260 0.18 25.82 10.39
C GLU A 260 1.48 26.05 11.16
N THR A 261 2.30 27.00 10.71
CA THR A 261 3.64 27.26 11.22
C THR A 261 3.81 28.60 11.93
N SER A 262 2.74 29.39 12.06
CA SER A 262 2.74 30.74 12.63
C SER A 262 1.52 30.98 13.52
#